data_AF-A0A8B6H7A7-F1
#
_entry.id   AF-A0A8B6H7A7-F1
#
_cell.length_a   1.000
_cell.length_b   1.000
_cell.length_c   1.000
_cell.angle_alpha   90.00
_cell.angle_beta   90.00
_cell.angle_gamma   90.00
#
_symmetry.space_group_name_H-M   'P 1'
#
loop_
_entity.id
_entity.type
_entity.pdbx_description
1 polymer ?
#
loop_
_entity_poly.entity_id
_entity_poly.type
_entity_poly.pdbx_seq_one_letter_code
_entity_poly.pdbx_strand_id
1 'polypeptide(L)'
;MSDTEEAPTQPENEAKLAMEEAKVRKAERIQQEIAEFEEQRKEEKAKEEEELQQLRERREQRKVERAEEEERLTKLRVEEDIRRRQEERERQARKLEEEQKRKEERERRRKEQEDRLKLCRRPNFVITKKADGGEEEAEQKAEDLQKSKEQLEEEKRAILAQRIQELKLDGLKSDGLIQKAKDLHEKLHKLMGEQYDLEDKFKRQQYDMIELTERARSMNKGRGNRSTMGVKIDESFDRLADKFINAPPKIQICSKYERHTDNRSYGDRMQLFEEFSKPKPPPEIIRHGKGGTSGAEDGEEGGAEEE
;
A
#
# COMPACT_ATOMS: atom_id res chain seq x y z
N MET A 1 7.68 65.71 -104.48
CA MET A 1 6.99 64.41 -104.31
C MET A 1 8.11 63.36 -104.39
N SER A 2 8.58 62.71 -103.35
CA SER A 2 8.00 62.39 -102.04
C SER A 2 9.13 61.88 -101.15
N ASP A 3 9.45 62.62 -100.08
CA ASP A 3 10.14 62.08 -98.92
C ASP A 3 9.23 61.03 -98.27
N THR A 4 9.77 59.83 -98.00
CA THR A 4 9.12 58.89 -97.08
C THR A 4 10.21 58.35 -96.18
N GLU A 5 10.26 58.93 -94.98
CA GLU A 5 11.12 58.57 -93.86
C GLU A 5 10.91 57.11 -93.45
N GLU A 6 12.03 56.45 -93.21
CA GLU A 6 12.15 55.15 -92.57
C GLU A 6 11.86 55.32 -91.07
N ALA A 7 10.75 54.75 -90.58
CA ALA A 7 10.36 54.84 -89.17
C ALA A 7 11.16 53.86 -88.28
N PRO A 8 11.73 54.28 -87.14
CA PRO A 8 12.39 53.37 -86.21
C PRO A 8 11.36 52.69 -85.30
N THR A 9 11.11 51.40 -85.52
CA THR A 9 10.23 50.58 -84.67
C THR A 9 10.98 50.04 -83.45
N GLN A 10 11.30 50.85 -82.44
CA GLN A 10 11.81 50.33 -81.15
C GLN A 10 11.38 51.19 -79.94
N PRO A 11 10.19 50.93 -79.37
CA PRO A 11 9.96 51.16 -77.93
C PRO A 11 9.36 49.95 -77.18
N GLU A 12 8.80 48.97 -77.89
CA GLU A 12 8.10 47.84 -77.26
C GLU A 12 9.02 46.75 -76.70
N ASN A 13 10.25 46.61 -77.22
CA ASN A 13 11.21 45.60 -76.75
C ASN A 13 11.95 46.02 -75.48
N GLU A 14 12.38 47.29 -75.39
CA GLU A 14 13.06 47.80 -74.19
C GLU A 14 12.12 47.92 -72.99
N ALA A 15 10.87 48.35 -73.21
CA ALA A 15 9.87 48.42 -72.15
C ALA A 15 9.47 47.03 -71.61
N LYS A 16 9.44 46.01 -72.47
CA LYS A 16 9.21 44.61 -72.05
C LYS A 16 10.39 44.06 -71.26
N LEU A 17 11.63 44.33 -71.70
CA LEU A 17 12.84 43.93 -70.99
C LEU A 17 12.94 44.58 -69.60
N ALA A 18 12.65 45.88 -69.50
CA ALA A 18 12.61 46.60 -68.22
C ALA A 18 11.50 46.09 -67.27
N MET A 19 10.34 45.66 -67.81
CA MET A 19 9.28 45.05 -67.00
C MET A 19 9.69 43.66 -66.50
N GLU A 20 10.37 42.84 -67.31
CA GLU A 20 10.90 41.55 -66.86
C GLU A 20 11.98 41.73 -65.79
N GLU A 21 12.91 42.66 -65.95
CA GLU A 21 13.94 42.97 -64.95
C GLU A 21 13.31 43.43 -63.63
N ALA A 22 12.26 44.27 -63.69
CA ALA A 22 11.51 44.68 -62.50
C ALA A 22 10.78 43.51 -61.81
N LYS A 23 10.28 42.52 -62.57
CA LYS A 23 9.67 41.31 -62.01
C LYS A 23 10.72 40.40 -61.35
N VAL A 24 11.88 40.22 -61.97
CA VAL A 24 13.00 39.46 -61.41
C VAL A 24 13.48 40.11 -60.12
N ARG A 25 13.71 41.43 -60.12
CA ARG A 25 14.11 42.17 -58.92
C ARG A 25 13.08 42.11 -57.79
N LYS A 26 11.78 42.07 -58.13
CA LYS A 26 10.71 41.88 -57.13
C LYS A 26 10.72 40.45 -56.58
N ALA A 27 10.94 39.45 -57.43
CA ALA A 27 11.06 38.05 -57.01
C ALA A 27 12.29 37.84 -56.10
N GLU A 28 13.43 38.44 -56.44
CA GLU A 28 14.65 38.41 -55.63
C GLU A 28 14.46 39.05 -54.26
N ARG A 29 13.76 40.21 -54.19
CA ARG A 29 13.41 40.83 -52.89
C ARG A 29 12.54 39.94 -52.03
N ILE A 30 11.51 39.33 -52.62
CA ILE A 30 10.63 38.40 -51.89
C ILE A 30 11.42 37.17 -51.43
N GLN A 31 12.34 36.65 -52.24
CA GLN A 31 13.22 35.55 -51.86
C GLN A 31 14.17 35.92 -50.71
N GLN A 32 14.71 37.14 -50.72
CA GLN A 32 15.53 37.65 -49.62
C GLN A 32 14.72 37.78 -48.33
N GLU A 33 13.51 38.36 -48.39
CA GLU A 33 12.61 38.47 -47.24
C GLU A 33 12.23 37.09 -46.67
N ILE A 34 11.97 36.10 -47.53
CA ILE A 34 11.70 34.73 -47.09
C ILE A 34 12.94 34.11 -46.42
N ALA A 35 14.13 34.29 -47.00
CA ALA A 35 15.36 33.75 -46.44
C ALA A 35 15.68 34.38 -45.06
N GLU A 36 15.52 35.69 -44.91
CA GLU A 36 15.69 36.39 -43.64
C GLU A 36 14.68 35.90 -42.60
N PHE A 37 13.42 35.69 -42.99
CA PHE A 37 12.39 35.13 -42.10
C PHE A 37 12.72 33.69 -41.67
N GLU A 38 13.24 32.86 -42.57
CA GLU A 38 13.67 31.51 -42.25
C GLU A 38 14.87 31.48 -41.30
N GLU A 39 15.83 32.40 -41.45
CA GLU A 39 16.97 32.55 -40.54
C GLU A 39 16.52 33.00 -39.15
N GLN A 40 15.66 34.02 -39.06
CA GLN A 40 15.08 34.46 -37.79
C GLN A 40 14.34 33.31 -37.08
N ARG A 41 13.55 32.53 -37.81
CA ARG A 41 12.85 31.35 -37.27
C ARG A 41 13.80 30.26 -36.77
N LYS A 42 14.94 30.07 -37.42
CA LYS A 42 15.98 29.12 -36.98
C LYS A 42 16.64 29.60 -35.70
N GLU A 43 16.97 30.88 -35.60
CA GLU A 43 17.56 31.47 -34.40
C GLU A 43 16.60 31.42 -33.21
N GLU A 44 15.32 31.72 -33.40
CA GLU A 44 14.30 31.62 -32.35
C GLU A 44 14.20 30.19 -31.82
N LYS A 45 14.11 29.19 -32.72
CA LYS A 45 14.10 27.78 -32.32
C LYS A 45 15.37 27.36 -31.60
N ALA A 46 16.53 27.81 -32.07
CA ALA A 46 17.81 27.51 -31.42
C ALA A 46 17.87 28.07 -29.99
N LYS A 47 17.44 29.32 -29.80
CA LYS A 47 17.34 29.96 -28.47
C LYS A 47 16.37 29.22 -27.55
N GLU A 48 15.18 28.88 -28.05
CA GLU A 48 14.20 28.10 -27.30
C GLU A 48 14.75 26.71 -26.92
N GLU A 49 15.45 26.03 -27.83
CA GLU A 49 16.06 24.72 -27.57
C GLU A 49 17.18 24.81 -26.53
N GLU A 50 18.05 25.84 -26.59
CA GLU A 50 19.10 26.10 -25.61
C GLU A 50 18.52 26.38 -24.21
N GLU A 51 17.47 27.21 -24.12
CA GLU A 51 16.77 27.46 -22.85
C GLU A 51 16.16 26.17 -22.30
N LEU A 52 15.53 25.36 -23.16
CA LEU A 52 14.95 24.08 -22.76
C LEU A 52 16.01 23.09 -22.26
N GLN A 53 17.18 23.07 -22.90
CA GLN A 53 18.33 22.26 -22.48
C GLN A 53 18.85 22.73 -21.11
N GLN A 54 19.07 24.02 -20.91
CA GLN A 54 19.51 24.56 -19.61
C GLN A 54 18.50 24.25 -18.49
N LEU A 55 17.19 24.33 -18.78
CA LEU A 55 16.13 23.96 -17.83
C LEU A 55 16.16 22.46 -17.50
N ARG A 56 16.42 21.59 -18.47
CA ARG A 56 16.58 20.15 -18.26
C ARG A 56 17.82 19.85 -17.42
N GLU A 57 18.96 20.45 -17.75
CA GLU A 57 20.21 20.29 -16.99
C GLU A 57 20.05 20.76 -15.55
N ARG A 58 19.44 21.92 -15.28
CA ARG A 58 19.15 22.37 -13.91
C ARG A 58 18.19 21.44 -13.16
N ARG A 59 17.29 20.77 -13.86
CA ARG A 59 16.39 19.78 -13.25
C ARG A 59 17.14 18.49 -12.92
N GLU A 60 18.03 18.05 -13.79
CA GLU A 60 18.88 16.89 -13.58
C GLU A 60 19.90 17.14 -12.46
N GLN A 61 20.56 18.30 -12.44
CA GLN A 61 21.44 18.72 -11.34
C GLN A 61 20.72 18.68 -10.00
N ARG A 62 19.53 19.31 -9.89
CA ARG A 62 18.70 19.23 -8.67
C ARG A 62 18.24 17.81 -8.32
N LYS A 63 18.18 16.89 -9.28
CA LYS A 63 17.85 15.48 -9.01
C LYS A 63 19.09 14.75 -8.48
N VAL A 64 20.26 15.01 -9.05
CA VAL A 64 21.55 14.47 -8.60
C VAL A 64 21.87 14.97 -7.20
N GLU A 65 21.77 16.27 -6.92
CA GLU A 65 22.02 16.84 -5.59
C GLU A 65 21.11 16.22 -4.52
N ARG A 66 19.82 16.06 -4.82
CA ARG A 66 18.88 15.38 -3.91
C ARG A 66 19.22 13.91 -3.69
N ALA A 67 19.66 13.21 -4.75
CA ALA A 67 20.09 11.82 -4.65
C ALA A 67 21.37 11.70 -3.81
N GLU A 68 22.34 12.60 -3.98
CA GLU A 68 23.57 12.63 -3.19
C GLU A 68 23.30 12.97 -1.71
N GLU A 69 22.39 13.90 -1.43
CA GLU A 69 21.98 14.24 -0.05
C GLU A 69 21.27 13.06 0.62
N GLU A 70 20.38 12.37 -0.10
CA GLU A 70 19.73 11.14 0.37
C GLU A 70 20.74 10.01 0.59
N GLU A 71 21.70 9.83 -0.31
CA GLU A 71 22.77 8.83 -0.16
C GLU A 71 23.66 9.15 1.04
N ARG A 72 23.98 10.41 1.30
CA ARG A 72 24.72 10.83 2.50
C ARG A 72 23.93 10.56 3.79
N LEU A 73 22.64 10.91 3.82
CA LEU A 73 21.79 10.66 4.98
C LEU A 73 21.59 9.16 5.25
N THR A 74 21.44 8.36 4.19
CA THR A 74 21.32 6.90 4.32
C THR A 74 22.63 6.26 4.79
N LYS A 75 23.79 6.69 4.28
CA LYS A 75 25.11 6.26 4.78
C LYS A 75 25.27 6.57 6.27
N LEU A 76 24.94 7.79 6.71
CA LEU A 76 24.99 8.17 8.12
C LEU A 76 24.07 7.30 9.01
N ARG A 77 22.86 7.01 8.54
CA ARG A 77 21.94 6.10 9.26
C ARG A 77 22.47 4.67 9.34
N VAL A 78 23.02 4.15 8.25
CA VAL A 78 23.60 2.80 8.21
C VAL A 78 24.82 2.72 9.14
N GLU A 79 25.69 3.73 9.15
CA GLU A 79 26.83 3.81 10.07
C GLU A 79 26.38 3.88 11.54
N GLU A 80 25.35 4.67 11.85
CA GLU A 80 24.77 4.75 13.20
C GLU A 80 24.15 3.41 13.63
N ASP A 81 23.40 2.74 12.75
CA ASP A 81 22.81 1.43 12.99
C ASP A 81 23.88 0.33 13.17
N ILE A 82 24.97 0.38 12.40
CA ILE A 82 26.11 -0.52 12.57
C ILE A 82 26.77 -0.27 13.92
N ARG A 83 26.99 1.00 14.31
CA ARG A 83 27.57 1.35 15.62
C ARG A 83 26.69 0.86 16.77
N ARG A 84 25.38 1.08 16.68
CA ARG A 84 24.41 0.61 17.68
C ARG A 84 24.40 -0.93 17.78
N ARG A 85 24.41 -1.64 16.65
CA ARG A 85 24.49 -3.12 16.64
C ARG A 85 25.82 -3.63 17.20
N GLN A 86 26.93 -2.94 16.97
CA GLN A 86 28.23 -3.29 17.56
C GLN A 86 28.21 -3.09 19.09
N GLU A 87 27.70 -1.97 19.58
CA GLU A 87 27.54 -1.69 21.02
C GLU A 87 26.60 -2.71 21.70
N GLU A 88 25.49 -3.09 21.04
CA GLU A 88 24.57 -4.11 21.55
C GLU A 88 25.21 -5.50 21.59
N ARG A 89 25.97 -5.88 20.55
CA ARG A 89 26.73 -7.14 20.54
C ARG A 89 27.82 -7.16 21.60
N GLU A 90 28.53 -6.06 21.81
CA GLU A 90 29.56 -5.98 22.86
C GLU A 90 28.94 -6.05 24.26
N ARG A 91 27.81 -5.37 24.49
CA ARG A 91 27.05 -5.48 25.75
C ARG A 91 26.54 -6.91 25.97
N GLN A 92 26.04 -7.57 24.94
CA GLN A 92 25.61 -8.98 25.02
C GLN A 92 26.80 -9.91 25.32
N ALA A 93 27.94 -9.72 24.65
CA ALA A 93 29.15 -10.50 24.90
C ALA A 93 29.66 -10.32 26.35
N ARG A 94 29.70 -9.09 26.86
CA ARG A 94 30.07 -8.80 28.27
C ARG A 94 29.11 -9.47 29.26
N LYS A 95 27.80 -9.44 29.00
CA LYS A 95 26.80 -10.12 29.84
C LYS A 95 26.99 -11.64 29.83
N LEU A 96 27.26 -12.23 28.67
CA LEU A 96 27.51 -13.67 28.54
C LEU A 96 28.81 -14.07 29.25
N GLU A 97 29.87 -13.27 29.16
CA GLU A 97 31.14 -13.52 29.84
C GLU A 97 31.00 -13.38 31.38
N GLU A 98 30.26 -12.38 31.86
CA GLU A 98 29.96 -12.22 33.29
C GLU A 98 29.09 -13.37 33.83
N GLU A 99 28.10 -13.81 33.06
CA GLU A 99 27.26 -14.94 33.43
C GLU A 99 28.05 -16.27 33.42
N GLN A 100 28.97 -16.45 32.47
CA GLN A 100 29.89 -17.60 32.43
C GLN A 100 30.81 -17.60 33.65
N LYS A 101 31.47 -16.48 33.98
CA LYS A 101 32.30 -16.38 35.20
C LYS A 101 31.50 -16.64 36.47
N ARG A 102 30.25 -16.14 36.55
CA ARG A 102 29.34 -16.40 37.67
C ARG A 102 28.89 -17.86 37.74
N LYS A 103 28.72 -18.55 36.60
CA LYS A 103 28.44 -19.99 36.55
C LYS A 103 29.67 -20.80 36.98
N GLU A 104 30.85 -20.47 36.48
CA GLU A 104 32.11 -21.12 36.87
C GLU A 104 32.42 -20.95 38.36
N GLU A 105 32.17 -19.77 38.94
CA GLU A 105 32.34 -19.54 40.39
C GLU A 105 31.33 -20.37 41.21
N ARG A 106 30.06 -20.45 40.77
CA ARG A 106 29.05 -21.30 41.41
C ARG A 106 29.40 -22.78 41.29
N GLU A 107 29.91 -23.24 40.16
CA GLU A 107 30.33 -24.62 39.96
C GLU A 107 31.57 -24.95 40.78
N ARG A 108 32.55 -24.05 40.87
CA ARG A 108 33.71 -24.21 41.74
C ARG A 108 33.29 -24.29 43.21
N ARG A 109 32.40 -23.40 43.67
CA ARG A 109 31.86 -23.41 45.04
C ARG A 109 31.02 -24.68 45.31
N ARG A 110 30.26 -25.15 44.32
CA ARG A 110 29.50 -26.41 44.41
C ARG A 110 30.42 -27.62 44.48
N LYS A 111 31.49 -27.64 43.68
CA LYS A 111 32.50 -28.71 43.68
C LYS A 111 33.27 -28.76 45.00
N GLU A 112 33.65 -27.60 45.54
CA GLU A 112 34.27 -27.51 46.88
C GLU A 112 33.32 -27.94 48.01
N GLN A 113 32.04 -27.59 47.93
CA GLN A 113 31.03 -28.10 48.86
C GLN A 113 30.81 -29.62 48.69
N GLU A 114 30.81 -30.13 47.47
CA GLU A 114 30.67 -31.55 47.18
C GLU A 114 31.89 -32.33 47.68
N ASP A 115 33.11 -31.82 47.52
CA ASP A 115 34.33 -32.44 48.04
C ASP A 115 34.35 -32.39 49.59
N ARG A 116 33.87 -31.30 50.20
CA ARG A 116 33.67 -31.21 51.65
C ARG A 116 32.57 -32.15 52.17
N LEU A 117 31.50 -32.36 51.40
CA LEU A 117 30.41 -33.29 51.71
C LEU A 117 30.82 -34.76 51.45
N LYS A 118 31.68 -35.03 50.46
CA LYS A 118 32.29 -36.35 50.20
C LYS A 118 33.19 -36.78 51.34
N LEU A 119 33.87 -35.85 52.01
CA LEU A 119 34.60 -36.14 53.25
C LEU A 119 33.69 -36.45 54.45
N CYS A 120 32.38 -36.18 54.38
CA CYS A 120 31.44 -36.34 55.48
C CYS A 120 30.23 -37.26 55.22
N ARG A 121 30.12 -37.97 54.09
CA ARG A 121 28.97 -38.88 53.87
C ARG A 121 29.38 -40.26 53.35
N ARG A 122 29.20 -41.26 54.23
CA ARG A 122 28.91 -42.64 53.85
C ARG A 122 27.45 -42.66 53.31
N PRO A 123 27.17 -43.26 52.15
CA PRO A 123 25.88 -43.13 51.48
C PRO A 123 24.85 -44.13 52.03
N ASN A 124 23.60 -43.67 52.19
CA ASN A 124 22.44 -44.56 52.28
C ASN A 124 21.22 -43.89 51.59
N PHE A 125 20.63 -44.63 50.65
CA PHE A 125 19.35 -44.46 49.94
C PHE A 125 19.29 -43.78 48.56
N VAL A 126 18.53 -44.48 47.70
CA VAL A 126 18.23 -44.28 46.28
C VAL A 126 16.94 -43.47 46.13
N ILE A 127 16.95 -42.44 45.29
CA ILE A 127 15.73 -41.73 44.86
C ILE A 127 15.72 -41.62 43.33
N THR A 128 14.62 -42.06 42.75
CA THR A 128 14.27 -42.07 41.33
C THR A 128 13.92 -40.67 40.82
N LYS A 129 14.28 -40.36 39.57
CA LYS A 129 13.85 -39.14 38.86
C LYS A 129 12.87 -39.48 37.75
N LYS A 130 11.75 -38.75 37.72
CA LYS A 130 10.89 -38.51 36.54
C LYS A 130 10.58 -37.01 36.53
N ALA A 131 10.77 -36.35 35.40
CA ALA A 131 9.93 -35.26 34.91
C ALA A 131 10.35 -34.93 33.47
N ASP A 132 9.34 -35.01 32.61
CA ASP A 132 9.29 -34.73 31.18
C ASP A 132 8.68 -33.32 30.98
N GLY A 133 8.87 -32.72 29.81
CA GLY A 133 8.11 -31.54 29.38
C GLY A 133 8.96 -30.40 28.77
N GLY A 134 9.00 -30.33 27.44
CA GLY A 134 9.57 -29.20 26.71
C GLY A 134 9.25 -29.23 25.22
N GLU A 135 8.01 -28.92 24.83
CA GLU A 135 7.58 -28.73 23.44
C GLU A 135 6.53 -27.61 23.31
N GLU A 136 6.86 -26.32 23.52
CA GLU A 136 5.97 -25.20 23.12
C GLU A 136 6.73 -23.90 22.76
N GLU A 137 7.96 -23.95 22.22
CA GLU A 137 8.75 -22.73 21.94
C GLU A 137 9.04 -22.45 20.45
N ALA A 138 8.37 -23.18 19.54
CA ALA A 138 8.66 -23.10 18.10
C ALA A 138 7.66 -22.27 17.28
N GLU A 139 6.44 -22.03 17.74
CA GLU A 139 5.40 -21.30 16.97
C GLU A 139 5.40 -19.78 17.20
N GLN A 140 6.06 -19.26 18.24
CA GLN A 140 6.10 -17.82 18.52
C GLN A 140 7.10 -17.03 17.64
N LYS A 141 8.00 -17.70 16.91
CA LYS A 141 9.07 -17.04 16.14
C LYS A 141 8.62 -16.40 14.82
N ALA A 142 7.38 -16.61 14.39
CA ALA A 142 6.87 -16.03 13.13
C ALA A 142 6.18 -14.67 13.32
N GLU A 143 5.71 -14.35 14.53
CA GLU A 143 5.09 -13.05 14.85
C GLU A 143 6.14 -11.99 15.26
N ASP A 144 7.36 -12.40 15.61
CA ASP A 144 8.44 -11.54 16.12
C ASP A 144 9.17 -10.67 15.06
N LEU A 145 8.77 -10.70 13.79
CA LEU A 145 9.43 -9.91 12.74
C LEU A 145 8.79 -8.54 12.47
N GLN A 146 7.60 -8.30 13.00
CA GLN A 146 7.00 -6.97 13.04
C GLN A 146 6.88 -6.56 14.50
N LYS A 147 7.56 -5.49 14.89
CA LYS A 147 7.37 -4.86 16.20
C LYS A 147 5.87 -4.78 16.47
N SER A 148 5.44 -5.27 17.64
CA SER A 148 4.01 -5.24 18.00
C SER A 148 3.49 -3.81 17.87
N LYS A 149 2.22 -3.66 17.48
CA LYS A 149 1.57 -2.34 17.35
C LYS A 149 1.77 -1.49 18.61
N GLU A 150 1.74 -2.12 19.78
CA GLU A 150 2.00 -1.48 21.07
C GLU A 150 3.44 -0.98 21.19
N GLN A 151 4.43 -1.78 20.76
CA GLN A 151 5.84 -1.38 20.75
C GLN A 151 6.10 -0.21 19.78
N LEU A 152 5.44 -0.19 18.62
CA LEU A 152 5.51 0.93 17.67
C LEU A 152 4.89 2.21 18.23
N GLU A 153 3.78 2.11 18.96
CA GLU A 153 3.14 3.24 19.62
C GLU A 153 3.99 3.79 20.78
N GLU A 154 4.63 2.91 21.55
CA GLU A 154 5.57 3.29 22.61
C GLU A 154 6.83 3.95 22.04
N GLU A 155 7.43 3.39 20.98
CA GLU A 155 8.56 4.02 20.28
C GLU A 155 8.17 5.39 19.72
N LYS A 156 6.98 5.52 19.10
CA LYS A 156 6.47 6.81 18.62
C LYS A 156 6.32 7.79 19.78
N ARG A 157 5.77 7.37 20.91
CA ARG A 157 5.60 8.23 22.09
C ARG A 157 6.95 8.67 22.66
N ALA A 158 7.93 7.77 22.73
CA ALA A 158 9.28 8.07 23.17
C ALA A 158 9.99 9.07 22.24
N ILE A 159 9.89 8.88 20.92
CA ILE A 159 10.47 9.79 19.92
C ILE A 159 9.82 11.17 20.00
N LEU A 160 8.48 11.22 20.15
CA LEU A 160 7.76 12.48 20.30
C LEU A 160 8.16 13.21 21.58
N ALA A 161 8.30 12.51 22.71
CA ALA A 161 8.79 13.08 23.95
C ALA A 161 10.21 13.64 23.83
N GLN A 162 11.09 12.97 23.06
CA GLN A 162 12.44 13.47 22.80
C GLN A 162 12.45 14.71 21.88
N ARG A 163 11.56 14.77 20.87
CA ARG A 163 11.50 15.86 19.89
C ARG A 163 10.80 17.11 20.42
N ILE A 164 9.78 16.91 21.27
CA ILE A 164 9.01 17.97 21.92
C ILE A 164 9.77 18.40 23.17
N GLN A 165 10.55 19.45 23.02
CA GLN A 165 11.28 20.03 24.14
C GLN A 165 10.31 20.77 25.05
N GLU A 166 10.39 20.50 26.36
CA GLU A 166 9.59 21.19 27.38
C GLU A 166 9.82 22.71 27.30
N LEU A 167 8.72 23.47 27.26
CA LEU A 167 8.78 24.93 27.28
C LEU A 167 9.11 25.41 28.70
N LYS A 168 10.34 25.89 28.90
CA LYS A 168 10.73 26.61 30.10
C LYS A 168 10.47 28.10 29.90
N LEU A 169 9.46 28.62 30.58
CA LEU A 169 9.08 30.05 30.52
C LEU A 169 9.47 30.82 31.79
N ASP A 170 9.89 30.12 32.85
CA ASP A 170 10.17 30.73 34.15
C ASP A 170 11.40 31.65 34.09
N GLY A 171 11.22 32.90 34.52
CA GLY A 171 12.28 33.91 34.62
C GLY A 171 12.61 34.65 33.32
N LEU A 172 11.92 34.37 32.20
CA LEU A 172 12.11 35.14 30.97
C LEU A 172 11.41 36.51 31.03
N LYS A 173 12.14 37.56 30.64
CA LYS A 173 11.60 38.92 30.43
C LYS A 173 10.90 39.02 29.07
N SER A 174 10.23 40.16 28.79
CA SER A 174 9.51 40.42 27.53
C SER A 174 10.31 40.06 26.28
N ASP A 175 11.57 40.47 26.22
CA ASP A 175 12.39 40.31 25.02
C ASP A 175 12.79 38.84 24.81
N GLY A 176 13.01 38.11 25.91
CA GLY A 176 13.28 36.67 25.89
C GLY A 176 12.06 35.85 25.47
N LEU A 177 10.86 36.28 25.86
CA LEU A 177 9.59 35.66 25.42
C LEU A 177 9.36 35.87 23.92
N ILE A 178 9.64 37.08 23.40
CA ILE A 178 9.53 37.37 21.96
C ILE A 178 10.50 36.53 21.16
N GLN A 179 11.76 36.41 21.60
CA GLN A 179 12.74 35.57 20.92
C GLN A 179 12.31 34.10 20.93
N LYS A 180 11.83 33.58 22.06
CA LYS A 180 11.37 32.20 22.15
C LYS A 180 10.16 31.92 21.25
N ALA A 181 9.24 32.88 21.10
CA ALA A 181 8.12 32.78 20.19
C ALA A 181 8.57 32.70 18.72
N LYS A 182 9.57 33.51 18.33
CA LYS A 182 10.16 33.46 16.99
C LYS A 182 10.83 32.11 16.70
N ASP A 183 11.64 31.62 17.64
CA ASP A 183 12.31 30.32 17.49
C ASP A 183 11.30 29.16 17.33
N LEU A 184 10.20 29.18 18.10
CA LEU A 184 9.13 28.20 17.99
C LEU A 184 8.39 28.31 16.65
N HIS A 185 8.17 29.53 16.17
CA HIS A 185 7.54 29.78 14.89
C HIS A 185 8.39 29.27 13.72
N GLU A 186 9.69 29.55 13.71
CA GLU A 186 10.62 29.03 12.71
C GLU A 186 10.69 27.49 12.73
N LYS A 187 10.75 26.90 13.92
CA LYS A 187 10.71 25.43 14.08
C LYS A 187 9.40 24.85 13.53
N LEU A 188 8.25 25.48 13.82
CA LEU A 188 6.95 25.05 13.32
C LEU A 188 6.87 25.19 11.79
N HIS A 189 7.35 26.29 11.22
CA HIS A 189 7.42 26.48 9.77
C HIS A 189 8.23 25.38 9.08
N LYS A 190 9.40 25.03 9.61
CA LYS A 190 10.21 23.92 9.10
C LYS A 190 9.47 22.58 9.18
N LEU A 191 8.83 22.28 10.31
CA LEU A 191 8.07 21.04 10.50
C LEU A 191 6.88 20.92 9.54
N MET A 192 6.18 22.02 9.26
CA MET A 192 5.07 22.03 8.29
C MET A 192 5.57 21.73 6.88
N GLY A 193 6.73 22.27 6.49
CA GLY A 193 7.37 21.93 5.22
C GLY A 193 7.73 20.44 5.13
N GLU A 194 8.38 19.90 6.16
CA GLU A 194 8.70 18.47 6.25
C GLU A 194 7.43 17.59 6.16
N GLN A 195 6.34 17.99 6.84
CA GLN A 195 5.06 17.28 6.78
C GLN A 195 4.48 17.29 5.36
N TYR A 196 4.48 18.42 4.68
CA TYR A 196 3.98 18.54 3.30
C TYR A 196 4.72 17.59 2.34
N ASP A 197 6.06 17.55 2.41
CA ASP A 197 6.86 16.67 1.58
C ASP A 197 6.61 15.19 1.87
N LEU A 198 6.42 14.84 3.16
CA LEU A 198 6.08 13.47 3.56
C LEU A 198 4.67 13.07 3.09
N GLU A 199 3.71 13.98 3.14
CA GLU A 199 2.36 13.75 2.63
C GLU A 199 2.34 13.53 1.11
N ASP A 200 3.12 14.29 0.33
CA ASP A 200 3.24 14.06 -1.13
C ASP A 200 3.88 12.69 -1.42
N LYS A 201 4.96 12.34 -0.71
CA LYS A 201 5.59 11.02 -0.82
C LYS A 201 4.62 9.90 -0.46
N PHE A 202 3.85 10.06 0.60
CA PHE A 202 2.86 9.08 1.04
C PHE A 202 1.76 8.87 -0.02
N LYS A 203 1.25 9.95 -0.61
CA LYS A 203 0.26 9.86 -1.71
C LYS A 203 0.81 9.11 -2.92
N ARG A 204 2.07 9.35 -3.29
CA ARG A 204 2.75 8.61 -4.38
C ARG A 204 2.88 7.13 -4.06
N GLN A 205 3.33 6.80 -2.85
CA GLN A 205 3.43 5.40 -2.41
C GLN A 205 2.07 4.70 -2.40
N GLN A 206 1.00 5.39 -1.99
CA GLN A 206 -0.36 4.85 -2.06
C GLN A 206 -0.78 4.57 -3.51
N TYR A 207 -0.49 5.49 -4.43
CA TYR A 207 -0.75 5.29 -5.85
C TYR A 207 0.00 4.06 -6.40
N ASP A 208 1.31 3.96 -6.12
CA ASP A 208 2.14 2.84 -6.57
C ASP A 208 1.64 1.51 -6.01
N MET A 209 1.23 1.49 -4.73
CA MET A 209 0.63 0.30 -4.10
C MET A 209 -0.66 -0.13 -4.79
N ILE A 210 -1.54 0.83 -5.15
CA ILE A 210 -2.77 0.54 -5.88
C ILE A 210 -2.44 -0.03 -7.27
N GLU A 211 -1.53 0.58 -8.02
CA GLU A 211 -1.11 0.09 -9.34
C GLU A 211 -0.53 -1.34 -9.26
N LEU A 212 0.34 -1.60 -8.28
CA LEU A 212 0.92 -2.92 -8.07
C LEU A 212 -0.14 -3.97 -7.73
N THR A 213 -1.11 -3.63 -6.88
CA THR A 213 -2.22 -4.55 -6.57
C THR A 213 -3.12 -4.81 -7.77
N GLU A 214 -3.38 -3.80 -8.62
CA GLU A 214 -4.14 -3.96 -9.86
C GLU A 214 -3.38 -4.83 -10.88
N ARG A 215 -2.07 -4.59 -11.04
CA ARG A 215 -1.20 -5.38 -11.90
C ARG A 215 -1.13 -6.84 -11.44
N ALA A 216 -1.02 -7.08 -10.13
CA ALA A 216 -1.08 -8.43 -9.56
C ALA A 216 -2.42 -9.11 -9.84
N ARG A 217 -3.55 -8.40 -9.68
CA ARG A 217 -4.89 -8.92 -10.04
C ARG A 217 -4.99 -9.26 -11.52
N SER A 218 -4.47 -8.42 -12.40
CA SER A 218 -4.47 -8.64 -13.85
C SER A 218 -3.65 -9.89 -14.24
N MET A 219 -2.45 -10.04 -13.69
CA MET A 219 -1.61 -11.24 -13.90
C MET A 219 -2.29 -12.52 -13.37
N ASN A 220 -2.96 -12.46 -12.22
CA ASN A 220 -3.67 -13.60 -11.65
C ASN A 220 -4.92 -13.97 -12.46
N LYS A 221 -5.59 -12.99 -13.09
CA LYS A 221 -6.71 -13.24 -14.01
C LYS A 221 -6.27 -13.93 -15.30
N GLY A 222 -5.08 -13.59 -15.83
CA GLY A 222 -4.48 -14.24 -17.00
C GLY A 222 -3.97 -15.67 -16.74
N ARG A 223 -3.64 -16.01 -15.48
CA ARG A 223 -3.24 -17.37 -15.07
C ARG A 223 -4.41 -18.28 -14.71
N GLY A 224 -5.64 -17.76 -14.69
CA GLY A 224 -6.82 -18.41 -14.11
C GLY A 224 -7.85 -19.01 -15.08
N ASN A 225 -7.53 -19.25 -16.36
CA ASN A 225 -8.45 -19.92 -17.30
C ASN A 225 -8.19 -21.43 -17.48
N ARG A 226 -7.83 -22.14 -16.40
CA ARG A 226 -7.89 -23.62 -16.32
C ARG A 226 -8.17 -24.15 -14.91
N SER A 227 -9.05 -23.50 -14.16
CA SER A 227 -9.67 -24.20 -13.03
C SER A 227 -11.12 -23.76 -12.87
N THR A 228 -11.99 -24.68 -13.21
CA THR A 228 -13.40 -24.75 -12.89
C THR A 228 -13.61 -24.66 -11.38
N MET A 229 -13.55 -23.45 -10.82
CA MET A 229 -14.18 -23.09 -9.55
C MET A 229 -14.22 -21.56 -9.50
N GLY A 230 -15.41 -21.02 -9.68
CA GLY A 230 -15.64 -19.57 -9.67
C GLY A 230 -15.07 -18.97 -8.39
N VAL A 231 -14.02 -18.16 -8.55
CA VAL A 231 -13.61 -17.19 -7.53
C VAL A 231 -14.82 -16.31 -7.31
N LYS A 232 -15.55 -16.57 -6.22
CA LYS A 232 -16.63 -15.71 -5.75
C LYS A 232 -15.98 -14.36 -5.47
N ILE A 233 -16.10 -13.44 -6.42
CA ILE A 233 -15.91 -12.02 -6.17
C ILE A 233 -16.88 -11.71 -5.03
N ASP A 234 -16.33 -11.42 -3.86
CA ASP A 234 -17.18 -11.06 -2.75
C ASP A 234 -17.80 -9.70 -3.08
N GLU A 235 -19.09 -9.70 -3.41
CA GLU A 235 -19.90 -8.49 -3.65
C GLU A 235 -19.99 -7.58 -2.41
N SER A 236 -19.33 -7.95 -1.31
CA SER A 236 -19.04 -7.11 -0.15
C SER A 236 -18.07 -5.96 -0.45
N PHE A 237 -17.36 -5.98 -1.58
CA PHE A 237 -16.52 -4.85 -1.99
C PHE A 237 -17.39 -3.68 -2.45
N ASP A 238 -17.84 -2.90 -1.47
CA ASP A 238 -18.68 -1.74 -1.69
C ASP A 238 -17.87 -0.59 -2.28
N ARG A 239 -17.79 -0.53 -3.61
CA ARG A 239 -17.14 0.56 -4.37
C ARG A 239 -17.65 1.96 -3.99
N LEU A 240 -18.78 2.06 -3.28
CA LEU A 240 -19.34 3.32 -2.81
C LEU A 240 -18.69 3.77 -1.49
N ALA A 241 -18.25 2.83 -0.64
CA ALA A 241 -17.54 3.11 0.61
C ALA A 241 -16.17 3.74 0.36
N ASP A 242 -15.48 3.34 -0.72
CA ASP A 242 -14.21 3.97 -1.14
C ASP A 242 -14.38 5.44 -1.56
N LYS A 243 -15.57 5.84 -2.02
CA LYS A 243 -15.85 7.21 -2.47
C LYS A 243 -16.42 8.10 -1.36
N PHE A 244 -17.09 7.50 -0.38
CA PHE A 244 -17.76 8.22 0.70
C PHE A 244 -17.47 7.54 2.03
N ILE A 245 -16.40 8.00 2.70
CA ILE A 245 -15.90 7.49 3.98
C ILE A 245 -16.99 7.54 5.09
N ASN A 246 -17.96 8.45 4.98
CA ASN A 246 -19.04 8.64 5.96
C ASN A 246 -20.39 8.03 5.53
N ALA A 247 -20.44 7.26 4.43
CA ALA A 247 -21.68 6.62 4.00
C ALA A 247 -22.00 5.40 4.89
N PRO A 248 -23.25 5.22 5.37
CA PRO A 248 -23.65 4.03 6.11
C PRO A 248 -23.43 2.75 5.27
N PRO A 249 -23.02 1.62 5.90
CA PRO A 249 -22.80 0.38 5.18
C PRO A 249 -24.09 -0.09 4.49
N LYS A 250 -23.96 -0.64 3.28
CA LYS A 250 -25.10 -1.18 2.54
C LYS A 250 -25.76 -2.32 3.31
N ILE A 251 -27.03 -2.16 3.63
CA ILE A 251 -27.87 -3.21 4.18
C ILE A 251 -28.29 -4.13 3.03
N GLN A 252 -27.84 -5.38 3.05
CA GLN A 252 -28.28 -6.38 2.08
C GLN A 252 -29.70 -6.85 2.45
N ILE A 253 -30.70 -6.44 1.67
CA ILE A 253 -32.12 -6.77 1.88
C ILE A 253 -32.43 -8.22 1.46
N CYS A 254 -31.60 -8.81 0.60
CA CYS A 254 -31.75 -10.18 0.12
C CYS A 254 -30.54 -11.01 0.57
N SER A 255 -30.77 -12.25 0.99
CA SER A 255 -29.70 -13.17 1.35
C SER A 255 -28.85 -13.52 0.12
N LYS A 256 -27.52 -13.67 0.28
CA LYS A 256 -26.59 -14.13 -0.79
C LYS A 256 -27.00 -15.47 -1.39
N TYR A 257 -27.87 -16.22 -0.72
CA TYR A 257 -28.42 -17.51 -1.15
C TYR A 257 -29.79 -17.42 -1.86
N GLU A 258 -30.45 -16.25 -1.87
CA GLU A 258 -31.74 -16.07 -2.59
C GLU A 258 -31.57 -15.92 -4.10
N ARG A 259 -30.39 -15.51 -4.56
CA ARG A 259 -30.09 -15.33 -5.98
C ARG A 259 -29.65 -16.65 -6.60
N HIS A 260 -30.53 -17.64 -6.62
CA HIS A 260 -30.39 -18.77 -7.53
C HIS A 260 -31.33 -18.55 -8.70
N THR A 261 -30.77 -18.46 -9.91
CA THR A 261 -31.59 -18.41 -11.13
C THR A 261 -32.37 -19.71 -11.20
N ASP A 262 -33.69 -19.63 -11.10
CA ASP A 262 -34.56 -20.80 -11.18
C ASP A 262 -34.52 -21.38 -12.60
N ASN A 263 -33.86 -22.52 -12.75
CA ASN A 263 -33.71 -23.21 -14.04
C ASN A 263 -34.94 -24.06 -14.41
N ARG A 264 -35.99 -24.08 -13.59
CA ARG A 264 -37.23 -24.82 -13.87
C ARG A 264 -38.00 -24.17 -15.02
N SER A 265 -38.71 -24.99 -15.80
CA SER A 265 -39.51 -24.49 -16.92
C SER A 265 -40.65 -23.58 -16.42
N TYR A 266 -41.24 -22.76 -17.29
CA TYR A 266 -42.37 -21.91 -16.90
C TYR A 266 -43.55 -22.72 -16.32
N GLY A 267 -43.83 -23.90 -16.88
CA GLY A 267 -44.88 -24.79 -16.39
C GLY A 267 -44.60 -25.29 -14.97
N ASP A 268 -43.37 -25.73 -14.71
CA ASP A 268 -42.96 -26.21 -13.38
C ASP A 268 -43.01 -25.11 -12.31
N ARG A 269 -42.62 -23.87 -12.69
CA ARG A 269 -42.71 -22.71 -11.79
C ARG A 269 -44.15 -22.36 -11.43
N MET A 270 -45.06 -22.48 -12.41
CA MET A 270 -46.49 -22.24 -12.18
C MET A 270 -47.08 -23.28 -11.24
N GLN A 271 -46.79 -24.56 -11.45
CA GLN A 271 -47.24 -25.65 -10.59
C GLN A 271 -46.74 -25.49 -9.15
N LEU A 272 -45.47 -25.11 -9.00
CA LEU A 272 -44.89 -24.85 -7.68
C LEU A 272 -45.61 -23.70 -6.96
N PHE A 273 -45.90 -22.62 -7.69
CA PHE A 273 -46.63 -21.47 -7.16
C PHE A 273 -48.06 -21.83 -6.76
N GLU A 274 -48.76 -22.60 -7.59
CA GLU A 274 -50.10 -23.13 -7.28
C GLU A 274 -50.05 -24.03 -6.04
N GLU A 275 -49.05 -24.90 -5.92
CA GLU A 275 -48.87 -25.78 -4.78
C GLU A 275 -48.57 -25.02 -3.48
N PHE A 276 -47.71 -24.00 -3.52
CA PHE A 276 -47.43 -23.12 -2.38
C PHE A 276 -48.61 -22.22 -2.01
N SER A 277 -49.50 -21.92 -2.95
CA SER A 277 -50.71 -21.13 -2.71
C SER A 277 -51.84 -21.94 -2.05
N LYS A 278 -51.75 -23.27 -2.05
CA LYS A 278 -52.72 -24.13 -1.36
C LYS A 278 -52.61 -23.88 0.15
N PRO A 279 -53.75 -23.70 0.85
CA PRO A 279 -53.73 -23.56 2.29
C PRO A 279 -53.10 -24.82 2.90
N LYS A 280 -52.05 -24.65 3.71
CA LYS A 280 -51.42 -25.78 4.40
C LYS A 280 -52.49 -26.43 5.28
N PRO A 281 -52.71 -27.76 5.17
CA PRO A 281 -53.65 -28.44 6.04
C PRO A 281 -53.22 -28.21 7.49
N PRO A 282 -54.18 -28.00 8.42
CA PRO A 282 -53.85 -27.87 9.82
C PRO A 282 -53.07 -29.11 10.27
N PRO A 283 -52.01 -28.94 11.08
CA PRO A 283 -51.20 -30.07 11.52
C PRO A 283 -52.07 -31.09 12.24
N GLU A 284 -52.00 -32.36 11.84
CA GLU A 284 -52.68 -33.44 12.54
C GLU A 284 -52.12 -33.55 13.95
N ILE A 285 -52.92 -33.16 14.94
CA ILE A 285 -52.56 -33.28 16.34
C ILE A 285 -52.74 -34.75 16.73
N ILE A 286 -51.71 -35.56 16.55
CA ILE A 286 -51.64 -36.90 17.14
C ILE A 286 -51.52 -36.71 18.66
N ARG A 287 -52.67 -36.69 19.34
CA ARG A 287 -52.71 -36.67 20.80
C ARG A 287 -52.25 -38.03 21.31
N HIS A 288 -50.96 -38.18 21.56
CA HIS A 288 -50.45 -39.27 22.38
C HIS A 288 -50.87 -39.02 23.85
N GLY A 289 -52.09 -39.44 24.18
CA GLY A 289 -52.57 -39.49 25.56
C GLY A 289 -51.81 -40.56 26.33
N LYS A 290 -50.95 -40.15 27.26
CA LYS A 290 -50.39 -41.04 28.29
C LYS A 290 -51.33 -41.06 29.50
N GLY A 291 -51.89 -42.23 29.78
CA GLY A 291 -52.23 -42.63 31.15
C GLY A 291 -53.56 -43.37 31.31
N GLY A 292 -53.49 -44.65 31.70
CA GLY A 292 -54.49 -45.26 32.59
C GLY A 292 -55.36 -46.37 32.03
N THR A 293 -54.85 -47.60 32.15
CA THR A 293 -55.54 -48.86 32.54
C THR A 293 -57.09 -48.94 32.50
N SER A 294 -57.61 -49.82 31.62
CA SER A 294 -58.73 -50.77 31.81
C SER A 294 -58.88 -51.50 30.47
N GLY A 295 -58.69 -52.81 30.29
CA GLY A 295 -59.34 -53.90 31.03
C GLY A 295 -60.72 -54.17 30.40
N ALA A 296 -60.78 -55.01 29.37
CA ALA A 296 -61.93 -55.79 28.83
C ALA A 296 -61.54 -56.23 27.39
N GLU A 297 -61.22 -57.49 27.13
CA GLU A 297 -62.12 -58.64 26.91
C GLU A 297 -62.92 -58.55 25.60
N ASP A 298 -63.01 -59.73 24.95
CA ASP A 298 -63.80 -60.12 23.78
C ASP A 298 -63.27 -59.63 22.42
N GLY A 299 -63.15 -60.42 21.36
CA GLY A 299 -63.68 -61.74 20.96
C GLY A 299 -63.58 -61.71 19.41
N GLU A 300 -62.88 -62.65 18.81
CA GLU A 300 -63.47 -63.71 17.98
C GLU A 300 -63.88 -63.30 16.54
N GLU A 301 -63.53 -64.19 15.58
CA GLU A 301 -64.03 -64.32 14.20
C GLU A 301 -63.69 -63.20 13.19
N GLY A 302 -63.37 -63.44 11.92
CA GLY A 302 -63.46 -64.62 11.06
C GLY A 302 -63.51 -64.16 9.60
N GLY A 303 -63.18 -65.06 8.65
CA GLY A 303 -63.40 -64.92 7.20
C GLY A 303 -62.16 -64.48 6.41
N ALA A 304 -61.53 -65.31 5.57
CA ALA A 304 -62.04 -65.87 4.30
C ALA A 304 -62.41 -64.72 3.31
N GLU A 305 -62.07 -64.72 2.04
CA GLU A 305 -61.62 -65.75 1.11
C GLU A 305 -61.14 -65.01 -0.17
N GLU A 306 -60.50 -65.77 -1.06
CA GLU A 306 -60.11 -65.36 -2.40
C GLU A 306 -61.30 -64.94 -3.28
N GLU A 307 -61.07 -64.00 -4.19
CA GLU A 307 -61.39 -64.14 -5.62
C GLU A 307 -60.37 -63.36 -6.46
#